data_AF-A0A2T0SUN9-F1
#
_entry.id   AF-A0A2T0SUN9-F1
#
_cell.length_a   1.000
_cell.length_b   1.000
_cell.length_c   1.000
_cell.angle_alpha   90.00
_cell.angle_beta   90.00
_cell.angle_gamma   90.00
#
_symmetry.space_group_name_H-M   'P 1'
#
loop_
_entity.id
_entity.type
_entity.pdbx_description
1 polymer ?
#
loop_
_entity_poly.entity_id
_entity_poly.type
_entity_poly.pdbx_seq_one_letter_code
_entity_poly.pdbx_strand_id
1 'polypeptide(L)'
;MFGLDPLSRPVAVAEILLLLTAAAFVGWLLGRLTRSGRVKALRQAITRREAELANGPSADTISVPANPSYSETATSAEPLTTPIPMIPVDPLAPIYGAPTLLIPADDTEAEQPELPGTPPPIEIPPLGAPIPEAPPVFPPQPASATDTGETAVLNRIAARAGELQFDRIGRALPTDADDLKDIVGVGPFLERKLHSLGIYTFRQISHFSKEDSKQINEIIEFFPGRIDRDDWVGQAKALHERKYGE
;
A
#
# COMPACT_ATOMS: atom_id res chain seq x y z
N MET A 1 -63.93 -1.79 13.02
CA MET A 1 -64.01 -2.06 14.48
C MET A 1 -62.75 -1.58 15.20
N PHE A 2 -62.28 -0.35 14.94
CA PHE A 2 -61.38 0.41 15.82
C PHE A 2 -61.62 1.89 15.49
N GLY A 3 -62.36 2.59 16.35
CA GLY A 3 -62.70 4.01 16.18
C GLY A 3 -61.53 4.91 16.57
N LEU A 4 -60.41 4.77 15.87
CA LEU A 4 -59.22 5.59 16.08
C LEU A 4 -59.27 6.77 15.12
N ASP A 5 -59.36 7.98 15.64
CA ASP A 5 -59.25 9.19 14.84
C ASP A 5 -57.87 9.21 14.14
N PRO A 6 -57.81 9.13 12.80
CA PRO A 6 -56.56 9.00 12.06
C PRO A 6 -55.67 10.25 12.12
N LEU A 7 -56.20 11.35 12.68
CA LEU A 7 -55.49 12.61 12.89
C LEU A 7 -55.14 12.87 14.36
N SER A 8 -55.44 11.92 15.27
CA SER A 8 -55.09 12.10 16.68
C SER A 8 -53.58 11.89 16.88
N ARG A 9 -52.95 12.83 17.59
CA ARG A 9 -51.51 12.79 17.92
C ARG A 9 -51.02 11.43 18.44
N PRO A 10 -51.70 10.71 19.37
CA PRO A 10 -51.21 9.42 19.86
C PRO A 10 -51.26 8.31 18.80
N VAL A 11 -52.25 8.32 17.89
CA VAL A 11 -52.35 7.33 16.81
C VAL A 11 -51.26 7.55 15.77
N ALA A 12 -50.99 8.81 15.41
CA ALA A 12 -49.88 9.15 14.50
C ALA A 12 -48.52 8.72 15.07
N VAL A 13 -48.29 8.89 16.38
CA VAL A 13 -47.07 8.42 17.04
C VAL A 13 -46.96 6.89 16.99
N ALA A 14 -48.06 6.17 17.27
CA ALA A 14 -48.08 4.72 17.20
C ALA A 14 -47.80 4.20 15.77
N GLU A 15 -48.35 4.85 14.75
CA GLU A 15 -48.13 4.51 13.35
C GLU A 15 -46.68 4.75 12.92
N ILE A 16 -46.08 5.89 13.30
CA ILE A 16 -44.66 6.17 13.02
C ILE A 16 -43.76 5.12 13.68
N LEU A 17 -44.03 4.75 14.94
CA LEU A 17 -43.25 3.70 15.62
C LEU A 17 -43.41 2.34 14.92
N LEU A 18 -44.59 2.02 14.41
CA LEU A 18 -44.82 0.81 13.62
C LEU A 18 -44.02 0.85 12.31
N LEU A 19 -44.01 1.97 11.60
CA LEU A 19 -43.23 2.14 10.37
C LEU A 19 -41.72 2.04 10.63
N LEU A 20 -41.22 2.65 11.71
CA LEU A 20 -39.80 2.60 12.07
C LEU A 20 -39.35 1.18 12.42
N THR A 21 -40.16 0.44 13.18
CA THR A 21 -39.85 -0.95 13.53
C THR A 21 -39.91 -1.87 12.31
N ALA A 22 -40.89 -1.69 11.41
CA ALA A 22 -40.98 -2.42 10.16
C ALA A 22 -39.77 -2.15 9.26
N ALA A 23 -39.36 -0.89 9.09
CA ALA A 23 -38.18 -0.51 8.31
C ALA A 23 -36.89 -1.11 8.88
N ALA A 24 -36.72 -1.07 10.21
CA ALA A 24 -35.59 -1.69 10.89
C ALA A 24 -35.57 -3.21 10.70
N PHE A 25 -36.73 -3.86 10.78
CA PHE A 25 -36.85 -5.30 10.57
C PHE A 25 -36.52 -5.70 9.13
N VAL A 26 -37.02 -4.95 8.14
CA VAL A 26 -36.69 -5.16 6.72
C VAL A 26 -35.18 -4.99 6.50
N GLY A 27 -34.58 -3.92 7.02
CA GLY A 27 -33.12 -3.71 6.94
C GLY A 27 -32.31 -4.83 7.59
N TRP A 28 -32.71 -5.28 8.79
CA TRP A 28 -32.10 -6.42 9.47
C TRP A 28 -32.25 -7.72 8.68
N LEU A 29 -33.43 -7.96 8.11
CA LEU A 29 -33.73 -9.15 7.32
C LEU A 29 -32.89 -9.18 6.04
N LEU A 30 -32.82 -8.08 5.28
CA LEU A 30 -31.96 -7.98 4.11
C LEU A 30 -30.48 -8.16 4.48
N GLY A 31 -30.00 -7.51 5.55
CA GLY A 31 -28.63 -7.69 6.04
C GLY A 31 -28.32 -9.13 6.47
N ARG A 32 -29.30 -9.81 7.08
CA ARG A 32 -29.18 -11.22 7.47
C ARG A 32 -29.15 -12.14 6.25
N LEU A 33 -29.98 -11.89 5.24
CA LEU A 33 -30.03 -12.71 4.02
C LEU A 33 -28.73 -12.57 3.22
N THR A 34 -28.19 -11.36 3.07
CA THR A 34 -26.92 -11.13 2.32
C THR A 34 -25.71 -11.70 3.05
N ARG A 35 -25.65 -11.56 4.39
CA ARG A 35 -24.57 -12.13 5.20
C ARG A 35 -24.60 -13.67 5.24
N SER A 36 -25.79 -14.28 5.08
CA SER A 36 -25.95 -15.75 5.09
C SER A 36 -25.37 -16.46 3.86
N GLY A 37 -25.11 -15.75 2.75
CA GLY A 37 -24.54 -16.33 1.53
C GLY A 37 -23.07 -16.74 1.68
N ARG A 38 -22.26 -15.91 2.36
CA ARG A 38 -20.81 -16.13 2.49
C ARG A 38 -20.46 -17.30 3.43
N VAL A 39 -21.31 -17.56 4.42
CA VAL A 39 -21.12 -18.67 5.38
C VAL A 39 -21.37 -20.03 4.73
N LYS A 40 -22.29 -20.12 3.75
CA LYS A 40 -22.59 -21.39 3.07
C LYS A 40 -21.47 -21.83 2.13
N ALA A 41 -20.82 -20.89 1.44
CA ALA A 41 -19.70 -21.19 0.54
C ALA A 41 -18.48 -21.77 1.29
N LEU A 42 -18.18 -21.23 2.48
CA LEU A 42 -17.09 -21.72 3.33
C LEU A 42 -17.37 -23.14 3.87
N ARG A 43 -18.61 -23.46 4.22
CA ARG A 43 -18.99 -24.81 4.68
C ARG A 43 -18.87 -25.86 3.57
N GLN A 44 -19.20 -25.51 2.33
CA GLN A 44 -19.06 -26.42 1.18
C GLN A 44 -17.59 -26.73 0.86
N ALA A 45 -16.68 -25.77 1.06
CA ALA A 45 -15.25 -26.00 0.87
C ALA A 45 -14.66 -26.98 1.89
N ILE A 46 -15.14 -26.97 3.14
CA ILE A 46 -14.70 -27.89 4.19
C ILE A 46 -15.16 -29.33 3.88
N THR A 47 -16.44 -29.52 3.58
CA THR A 47 -16.99 -30.87 3.29
C THR A 47 -16.37 -31.50 2.03
N ARG A 48 -15.98 -30.69 1.03
CA ARG A 48 -15.28 -31.18 -0.15
C ARG A 48 -13.90 -31.77 0.20
N ARG A 49 -13.16 -31.12 1.09
CA ARG A 49 -11.85 -31.60 1.56
C ARG A 49 -11.99 -32.85 2.42
N GLU A 50 -13.02 -32.93 3.26
CA GLU A 50 -13.31 -34.14 4.04
C GLU A 50 -13.67 -35.34 3.14
N ALA A 51 -14.38 -35.12 2.04
CA ALA A 51 -14.69 -36.18 1.06
C ALA A 51 -13.46 -36.62 0.24
N GLU A 52 -12.52 -35.71 -0.06
CA GLU A 52 -11.24 -36.04 -0.70
C GLU A 52 -10.36 -36.90 0.22
N LEU A 53 -10.39 -36.66 1.52
CA LEU A 53 -9.66 -37.49 2.51
C LEU A 53 -10.32 -38.86 2.74
N ALA A 54 -11.65 -38.94 2.64
CA ALA A 54 -12.38 -40.19 2.80
C ALA A 54 -12.33 -41.12 1.57
N ASN A 55 -12.17 -40.56 0.35
CA ASN A 55 -12.11 -41.31 -0.90
C ASN A 55 -10.67 -41.55 -1.43
N GLY A 56 -9.64 -41.16 -0.67
CA GLY A 56 -8.25 -41.44 -1.04
C GLY A 56 -7.94 -42.94 -0.88
N PRO A 57 -7.45 -43.64 -1.93
CA PRO A 57 -6.88 -44.97 -1.78
C PRO A 57 -5.61 -44.89 -0.93
N SER A 58 -5.56 -45.70 0.13
CA SER A 58 -4.36 -45.95 0.92
C SER A 58 -3.19 -46.41 0.04
N ALA A 59 -2.03 -45.80 0.27
CA ALA A 59 -0.68 -46.30 0.08
C ALA A 59 -0.38 -47.11 -1.20
N ASP A 60 0.46 -46.54 -2.08
CA ASP A 60 1.72 -47.22 -2.40
C ASP A 60 2.76 -46.30 -3.06
N THR A 61 4.01 -46.57 -2.72
CA THR A 61 5.26 -46.04 -3.29
C THR A 61 5.81 -44.73 -2.70
N ILE A 62 6.47 -44.91 -1.57
CA ILE A 62 7.67 -44.18 -1.16
C ILE A 62 8.67 -44.14 -2.33
N SER A 63 9.04 -42.93 -2.77
CA SER A 63 10.29 -42.67 -3.48
C SER A 63 10.96 -41.48 -2.83
N VAL A 64 11.61 -41.74 -1.71
CA VAL A 64 12.67 -40.88 -1.15
C VAL A 64 13.90 -41.09 -2.04
N PRO A 65 14.38 -40.09 -2.81
CA PRO A 65 15.72 -40.17 -3.35
C PRO A 65 16.70 -40.01 -2.18
N ALA A 66 17.48 -41.08 -1.98
CA ALA A 66 18.51 -41.21 -0.99
C ALA A 66 19.49 -40.02 -1.01
N ASN A 67 19.70 -39.45 0.16
CA ASN A 67 20.87 -38.63 0.47
C ASN A 67 22.15 -39.48 0.28
N PRO A 68 23.16 -39.03 -0.48
CA PRO A 68 24.46 -39.67 -0.41
C PRO A 68 25.16 -39.23 0.88
N SER A 69 25.18 -40.15 1.83
CA SER A 69 26.18 -40.25 2.88
C SER A 69 27.56 -40.31 2.23
N TYR A 70 28.36 -39.25 2.35
CA TYR A 70 29.80 -39.31 2.10
C TYR A 70 30.50 -39.49 3.44
N SER A 71 31.13 -40.66 3.55
CA SER A 71 31.98 -41.07 4.65
C SER A 71 33.22 -40.18 4.75
N GLU A 72 33.59 -39.86 5.99
CA GLU A 72 34.93 -39.43 6.38
C GLU A 72 36.00 -40.38 5.83
N THR A 73 37.01 -39.81 5.16
CA THR A 73 38.37 -40.33 5.19
C THR A 73 39.30 -39.20 5.63
N ALA A 74 39.75 -39.30 6.88
CA ALA A 74 40.88 -38.56 7.39
C ALA A 74 42.19 -39.18 6.86
N THR A 75 43.04 -38.36 6.23
CA THR A 75 44.49 -38.56 6.15
C THR A 75 45.13 -37.16 6.03
N SER A 76 45.55 -36.58 7.16
CA SER A 76 46.93 -36.58 7.65
C SER A 76 47.90 -35.74 6.81
N ALA A 77 48.01 -34.45 7.14
CA ALA A 77 49.28 -33.71 7.25
C ALA A 77 49.04 -32.34 7.91
N GLU A 78 49.36 -32.22 9.20
CA GLU A 78 49.62 -30.96 9.89
C GLU A 78 51.02 -30.40 9.50
N PRO A 79 51.55 -29.33 10.13
CA PRO A 79 51.03 -27.96 10.28
C PRO A 79 52.10 -26.93 9.88
N LEU A 80 51.76 -25.77 9.33
CA LEU A 80 52.69 -24.63 9.33
C LEU A 80 51.97 -23.31 9.63
N THR A 81 52.13 -22.92 10.89
CA THR A 81 52.28 -21.55 11.37
C THR A 81 52.79 -20.58 10.31
N THR A 82 52.01 -19.54 10.05
CA THR A 82 52.56 -18.22 9.72
C THR A 82 51.66 -17.14 10.34
N PRO A 83 52.24 -16.20 11.10
CA PRO A 83 51.47 -15.21 11.85
C PRO A 83 50.87 -14.14 10.94
N ILE A 84 49.67 -13.70 11.31
CA ILE A 84 49.01 -12.49 10.79
C ILE A 84 49.95 -11.30 11.05
N PRO A 85 50.38 -10.53 10.02
CA PRO A 85 51.10 -9.29 10.27
C PRO A 85 50.13 -8.28 10.90
N MET A 86 50.32 -8.06 12.19
CA MET A 86 49.82 -6.91 12.95
C MET A 86 50.40 -5.65 12.29
N ILE A 87 49.54 -4.86 11.64
CA ILE A 87 49.93 -3.57 11.09
C ILE A 87 50.20 -2.64 12.28
N PRO A 88 51.41 -2.09 12.45
CA PRO A 88 51.69 -1.15 13.53
C PRO A 88 50.93 0.14 13.27
N VAL A 89 50.05 0.50 14.21
CA VAL A 89 49.49 1.83 14.36
C VAL A 89 50.62 2.76 14.83
N ASP A 90 51.08 3.64 13.96
CA ASP A 90 51.92 4.77 14.34
C ASP A 90 50.98 5.93 14.77
N PRO A 91 51.03 6.36 16.05
CA PRO A 91 50.17 7.41 16.57
C PRO A 91 50.88 8.75 16.39
N LEU A 92 50.40 9.58 15.47
CA LEU A 92 50.41 11.06 15.51
C LEU A 92 50.19 11.62 14.09
N ALA A 93 48.94 11.91 13.75
CA ALA A 93 48.64 12.96 12.79
C ALA A 93 47.36 13.70 13.24
N PRO A 94 47.36 15.05 13.32
CA PRO A 94 46.34 15.80 14.03
C PRO A 94 45.08 16.04 13.18
N ILE A 95 43.97 16.14 13.90
CA ILE A 95 42.69 16.68 13.44
C ILE A 95 42.86 18.19 13.14
N TYR A 96 41.98 18.70 12.27
CA TYR A 96 41.68 20.11 11.94
C TYR A 96 42.31 20.66 10.65
N GLY A 97 41.41 20.93 9.70
CA GLY A 97 41.67 21.73 8.51
C GLY A 97 40.36 22.27 7.95
N ALA A 98 39.74 23.21 8.66
CA ALA A 98 38.84 24.18 8.04
C ALA A 98 39.67 25.10 7.13
N PRO A 99 39.10 25.64 6.05
CA PRO A 99 39.60 26.89 5.50
C PRO A 99 38.62 28.01 5.81
N THR A 100 38.99 28.82 6.80
CA THR A 100 38.56 30.21 6.92
C THR A 100 39.20 31.04 5.80
N LEU A 101 38.37 31.89 5.21
CA LEU A 101 38.65 33.17 4.53
C LEU A 101 40.13 33.60 4.47
N LEU A 102 40.62 33.78 3.25
CA LEU A 102 41.68 34.74 2.95
C LEU A 102 41.41 35.36 1.58
N ILE A 103 40.87 36.57 1.63
CA ILE A 103 40.90 37.56 0.55
C ILE A 103 42.33 38.11 0.51
N PRO A 104 42.90 38.27 -0.68
CA PRO A 104 43.58 39.53 -0.98
C PRO A 104 43.01 40.15 -2.26
N ALA A 105 42.66 41.42 -2.12
CA ALA A 105 42.36 42.32 -3.22
C ALA A 105 43.65 42.59 -4.01
N ASP A 106 43.56 42.60 -5.33
CA ASP A 106 44.18 43.65 -6.14
C ASP A 106 43.60 43.64 -7.57
N ASP A 107 42.90 44.74 -7.87
CA ASP A 107 42.76 45.47 -9.14
C ASP A 107 43.10 44.74 -10.46
N THR A 108 42.08 44.51 -11.29
CA THR A 108 42.21 44.69 -12.74
C THR A 108 40.87 45.10 -13.36
N GLU A 109 40.96 46.26 -14.00
CA GLU A 109 40.04 46.97 -14.88
C GLU A 109 39.17 46.07 -15.79
N ALA A 110 37.97 46.56 -16.05
CA ALA A 110 36.93 45.93 -16.84
C ALA A 110 37.28 45.84 -18.34
N GLU A 111 37.08 44.65 -18.91
CA GLU A 111 36.75 44.50 -20.32
C GLU A 111 35.65 43.42 -20.46
N GLN A 112 34.45 43.85 -20.84
CA GLN A 112 33.29 43.00 -21.10
C GLN A 112 33.54 42.17 -22.38
N PRO A 113 33.28 40.86 -22.38
CA PRO A 113 32.94 40.17 -23.62
C PRO A 113 31.46 40.43 -23.93
N GLU A 114 31.20 41.21 -24.98
CA GLU A 114 29.89 41.25 -25.63
C GLU A 114 29.54 39.85 -26.15
N LEU A 115 28.42 39.28 -25.67
CA LEU A 115 27.79 38.11 -26.26
C LEU A 115 26.40 38.49 -26.80
N PRO A 116 26.05 38.03 -28.02
CA PRO A 116 24.96 38.55 -28.81
C PRO A 116 23.60 37.96 -28.42
N GLY A 117 22.54 38.75 -28.60
CA GLY A 117 21.18 38.25 -28.81
C GLY A 117 20.23 38.38 -27.63
N THR A 118 19.70 39.58 -27.43
CA THR A 118 18.42 39.81 -26.75
C THR A 118 17.32 38.98 -27.42
N PRO A 119 16.55 38.12 -26.72
CA PRO A 119 15.32 37.58 -27.31
C PRO A 119 14.33 38.74 -27.54
N PRO A 120 13.64 38.81 -28.70
CA PRO A 120 12.75 39.93 -29.00
C PRO A 120 11.60 40.01 -27.97
N PRO A 121 11.09 41.21 -27.67
CA PRO A 121 9.86 41.36 -26.89
C PRO A 121 8.73 40.57 -27.54
N ILE A 122 8.14 39.63 -26.80
CA ILE A 122 6.93 38.92 -27.23
C ILE A 122 5.79 39.94 -27.23
N GLU A 123 5.33 40.32 -28.42
CA GLU A 123 4.10 41.08 -28.59
C GLU A 123 2.92 40.24 -28.08
N ILE A 124 2.21 40.75 -27.08
CA ILE A 124 0.96 40.16 -26.58
C ILE A 124 -0.13 40.50 -27.63
N PRO A 125 -0.72 39.52 -28.34
CA PRO A 125 -1.82 39.79 -29.25
C PRO A 125 -3.06 40.30 -28.48
N PRO A 126 -3.88 41.19 -29.06
CA PRO A 126 -5.04 41.74 -28.37
C PRO A 126 -6.05 40.66 -27.99
N LEU A 127 -6.48 40.74 -26.73
CA LEU A 127 -7.50 39.96 -26.07
C LEU A 127 -8.85 40.12 -26.79
N GLY A 128 -9.21 39.16 -27.65
CA GLY A 128 -10.39 39.25 -28.51
C GLY A 128 -10.97 37.91 -28.98
N ALA A 129 -10.78 36.82 -28.23
CA ALA A 129 -11.52 35.58 -28.44
C ALA A 129 -12.51 35.37 -27.28
N PRO A 130 -13.77 34.96 -27.55
CA PRO A 130 -14.74 34.69 -26.50
C PRO A 130 -14.19 33.58 -25.60
N ILE A 131 -14.24 33.83 -24.29
CA ILE A 131 -13.95 32.84 -23.25
C ILE A 131 -14.81 31.61 -23.55
N PRO A 132 -14.24 30.42 -23.87
CA PRO A 132 -15.03 29.22 -23.87
C PRO A 132 -15.54 29.05 -22.43
N GLU A 133 -16.85 28.99 -22.34
CA GLU A 133 -17.66 28.83 -21.14
C GLU A 133 -17.02 27.84 -20.16
N ALA A 134 -17.06 28.23 -18.88
CA ALA A 134 -16.51 27.48 -17.76
C ALA A 134 -16.80 25.97 -17.88
N PRO A 135 -15.86 25.08 -17.50
CA PRO A 135 -16.18 23.66 -17.39
C PRO A 135 -17.42 23.51 -16.51
N PRO A 136 -18.35 22.61 -16.87
CA PRO A 136 -19.62 22.50 -16.16
C PRO A 136 -19.32 22.30 -14.67
N VAL A 137 -19.97 23.12 -13.84
CA VAL A 137 -20.12 22.89 -12.41
C VAL A 137 -20.50 21.42 -12.27
N PHE A 138 -19.58 20.59 -11.78
CA PHE A 138 -19.91 19.20 -11.44
C PHE A 138 -21.04 19.29 -10.41
N PRO A 139 -22.25 18.80 -10.72
CA PRO A 139 -23.28 18.70 -9.70
C PRO A 139 -22.73 17.82 -8.56
N PRO A 140 -23.06 18.10 -7.28
CA PRO A 140 -22.70 17.20 -6.19
C PRO A 140 -23.30 15.83 -6.50
N GLN A 141 -22.43 14.90 -6.86
CA GLN A 141 -22.84 13.56 -7.27
C GLN A 141 -23.45 12.88 -6.02
N PRO A 142 -24.69 12.35 -6.10
CA PRO A 142 -25.22 11.55 -5.00
C PRO A 142 -24.33 10.33 -4.82
N ALA A 143 -23.67 10.25 -3.67
CA ALA A 143 -22.81 9.16 -3.25
C ALA A 143 -23.60 7.84 -3.10
N SER A 144 -23.96 7.18 -4.20
CA SER A 144 -24.55 5.83 -4.20
C SER A 144 -24.48 5.06 -5.53
N ALA A 145 -23.87 5.61 -6.60
CA ALA A 145 -23.73 4.91 -7.89
C ALA A 145 -22.30 4.39 -8.19
N THR A 146 -21.33 4.66 -7.33
CA THR A 146 -19.91 4.29 -7.51
C THR A 146 -19.55 2.86 -7.08
N ASP A 147 -20.46 2.15 -6.39
CA ASP A 147 -20.16 0.86 -5.76
C ASP A 147 -19.83 -0.26 -6.78
N THR A 148 -20.54 -0.33 -7.91
CA THR A 148 -20.30 -1.37 -8.93
C THR A 148 -18.97 -1.21 -9.65
N GLY A 149 -18.58 0.03 -9.97
CA GLY A 149 -17.32 0.32 -10.66
C GLY A 149 -16.12 0.14 -9.74
N GLU A 150 -16.24 0.61 -8.50
CA GLU A 150 -15.18 0.49 -7.52
C GLU A 150 -14.90 -0.97 -7.13
N THR A 151 -15.95 -1.74 -6.86
CA THR A 151 -15.82 -3.17 -6.51
C THR A 151 -15.20 -3.98 -7.65
N ALA A 152 -15.49 -3.65 -8.91
CA ALA A 152 -14.86 -4.27 -10.07
C ALA A 152 -13.34 -3.99 -10.12
N VAL A 153 -12.92 -2.76 -9.83
CA VAL A 153 -11.50 -2.38 -9.75
C VAL A 153 -10.81 -3.14 -8.61
N LEU A 154 -11.39 -3.15 -7.41
CA LEU A 154 -10.83 -3.85 -6.26
C LEU A 154 -10.70 -5.36 -6.50
N ASN A 155 -11.67 -5.99 -7.15
CA ASN A 155 -11.59 -7.41 -7.51
C ASN A 155 -10.47 -7.72 -8.51
N ARG A 156 -10.25 -6.86 -9.51
CA ARG A 156 -9.15 -7.02 -10.47
C ARG A 156 -7.79 -6.92 -9.78
N ILE A 157 -7.66 -5.95 -8.87
CA ILE A 157 -6.46 -5.73 -8.06
C ILE A 157 -6.21 -6.93 -7.15
N ALA A 158 -7.25 -7.41 -6.44
CA ALA A 158 -7.15 -8.57 -5.56
C ALA A 158 -6.72 -9.85 -6.29
N ALA A 159 -7.14 -10.03 -7.55
CA ALA A 159 -6.71 -11.18 -8.36
C ALA A 159 -5.20 -11.18 -8.64
N ARG A 160 -4.55 -10.02 -8.64
CA ARG A 160 -3.10 -9.84 -8.84
C ARG A 160 -2.29 -9.84 -7.54
N ALA A 161 -2.93 -10.02 -6.38
CA ALA A 161 -2.23 -10.04 -5.08
C ALA A 161 -1.10 -11.08 -5.06
N GLY A 162 -1.29 -12.25 -5.69
CA GLY A 162 -0.30 -13.32 -5.73
C GLY A 162 0.99 -13.01 -6.52
N GLU A 163 1.05 -11.90 -7.25
CA GLU A 163 2.27 -11.47 -7.94
C GLU A 163 3.30 -10.89 -6.95
N LEU A 164 2.86 -10.43 -5.77
CA LEU A 164 3.70 -9.74 -4.79
C LEU A 164 4.56 -10.70 -3.94
N GLN A 165 5.78 -10.25 -3.61
CA GLN A 165 6.74 -11.01 -2.82
C GLN A 165 6.47 -10.90 -1.30
N PHE A 166 5.41 -11.56 -0.83
CA PHE A 166 5.03 -11.55 0.59
C PHE A 166 6.04 -12.18 1.55
N ASP A 167 6.95 -13.02 1.05
CA ASP A 167 8.03 -13.58 1.88
C ASP A 167 8.99 -12.49 2.38
N ARG A 168 9.10 -11.39 1.63
CA ARG A 168 9.95 -10.24 1.96
C ARG A 168 9.15 -9.10 2.58
N ILE A 169 8.01 -8.75 1.99
CA ILE A 169 7.12 -7.68 2.49
C ILE A 169 6.55 -8.05 3.87
N GLY A 170 6.33 -9.34 4.10
CA GLY A 170 5.66 -9.86 5.28
C GLY A 170 4.14 -9.98 5.08
N ARG A 171 3.51 -10.82 5.90
CA ARG A 171 2.06 -11.02 5.91
C ARG A 171 1.44 -10.37 7.15
N ALA A 172 0.23 -9.86 6.99
CA ALA A 172 -0.58 -9.30 8.05
C ALA A 172 -2.04 -9.74 7.88
N LEU A 173 -2.76 -9.79 8.99
CA LEU A 173 -4.20 -10.05 8.98
C LEU A 173 -4.96 -8.72 8.96
N PRO A 174 -6.20 -8.69 8.44
CA PRO A 174 -7.04 -7.49 8.50
C PRO A 174 -7.33 -7.00 9.93
N THR A 175 -7.18 -7.86 10.94
CA THR A 175 -7.32 -7.52 12.36
C THR A 175 -6.21 -6.62 12.87
N ASP A 176 -5.05 -6.67 12.23
CA ASP A 176 -3.86 -5.92 12.62
C ASP A 176 -3.70 -4.66 11.75
N ALA A 177 -4.72 -4.30 10.96
CA ALA A 177 -4.63 -3.23 9.99
C ALA A 177 -4.33 -1.88 10.65
N ASP A 178 -3.33 -1.20 10.08
CA ASP A 178 -2.99 0.18 10.39
C ASP A 178 -3.86 1.14 9.56
N ASP A 179 -3.95 2.40 9.97
CA ASP A 179 -4.56 3.43 9.14
C ASP A 179 -3.53 3.90 8.10
N LEU A 180 -3.58 3.32 6.90
CA LEU A 180 -2.59 3.61 5.86
C LEU A 180 -2.73 5.04 5.31
N LYS A 181 -3.84 5.74 5.59
CA LYS A 181 -4.05 7.13 5.15
C LYS A 181 -3.18 8.11 5.93
N ASP A 182 -2.53 7.68 7.01
CA ASP A 182 -1.51 8.48 7.70
C ASP A 182 -0.26 8.72 6.82
N ILE A 183 -0.05 7.91 5.78
CA ILE A 183 1.02 8.12 4.79
C ILE A 183 0.56 9.17 3.78
N VAL A 184 1.36 10.22 3.60
CA VAL A 184 1.08 11.28 2.63
C VAL A 184 1.03 10.69 1.22
N GLY A 185 -0.08 10.92 0.53
CA GLY A 185 -0.34 10.39 -0.81
C GLY A 185 -1.21 9.14 -0.82
N VAL A 186 -1.48 8.52 0.33
CA VAL A 186 -2.42 7.41 0.47
C VAL A 186 -3.80 7.94 0.84
N GLY A 187 -4.71 7.98 -0.14
CA GLY A 187 -6.12 8.33 0.09
C GLY A 187 -6.96 7.12 0.50
N PRO A 188 -8.22 7.33 0.95
CA PRO A 188 -9.12 6.24 1.37
C PRO A 188 -9.34 5.17 0.30
N PHE A 189 -9.35 5.55 -0.98
CA PHE A 189 -9.50 4.58 -2.06
C PHE A 189 -8.22 3.78 -2.30
N LEU A 190 -7.05 4.41 -2.13
CA LEU A 190 -5.77 3.76 -2.32
C LEU A 190 -5.48 2.75 -1.20
N GLU A 191 -5.84 3.10 0.03
CA GLU A 191 -5.87 2.18 1.17
C GLU A 191 -6.70 0.94 0.85
N ARG A 192 -7.92 1.09 0.31
CA ARG A 192 -8.76 -0.06 -0.10
C ARG A 192 -8.09 -0.94 -1.16
N LYS A 193 -7.38 -0.33 -2.12
CA LYS A 193 -6.61 -1.08 -3.13
C LYS A 193 -5.47 -1.89 -2.47
N LEU A 194 -4.71 -1.27 -1.56
CA LEU A 194 -3.63 -1.94 -0.82
C LEU A 194 -4.18 -3.08 0.06
N HIS A 195 -5.30 -2.85 0.75
CA HIS A 195 -5.99 -3.88 1.54
C HIS A 195 -6.45 -5.05 0.66
N SER A 196 -6.93 -4.75 -0.56
CA SER A 196 -7.31 -5.79 -1.53
C SER A 196 -6.12 -6.65 -1.98
N LEU A 197 -4.90 -6.10 -1.92
CA LEU A 197 -3.66 -6.85 -2.16
C LEU A 197 -3.19 -7.64 -0.94
N GLY A 198 -3.73 -7.40 0.25
CA GLY A 198 -3.24 -8.03 1.49
C GLY A 198 -2.14 -7.22 2.19
N ILE A 199 -1.97 -5.96 1.84
CA ILE A 199 -1.11 -5.00 2.53
C ILE A 199 -2.00 -4.23 3.49
N TYR A 200 -1.81 -4.41 4.80
CA TYR A 200 -2.64 -3.83 5.85
C TYR A 200 -1.86 -2.96 6.85
N THR A 201 -0.54 -3.11 6.92
CA THR A 201 0.28 -2.53 8.00
C THR A 201 1.38 -1.63 7.48
N PHE A 202 1.81 -0.66 8.31
CA PHE A 202 2.98 0.18 8.05
C PHE A 202 4.25 -0.66 7.90
N ARG A 203 4.37 -1.75 8.67
CA ARG A 203 5.50 -2.68 8.58
C ARG A 203 5.68 -3.22 7.16
N GLN A 204 4.60 -3.65 6.52
CA GLN A 204 4.66 -4.19 5.17
C GLN A 204 5.15 -3.13 4.17
N ILE A 205 4.63 -1.90 4.26
CA ILE A 205 5.02 -0.80 3.36
C ILE A 205 6.48 -0.40 3.60
N SER A 206 6.94 -0.38 4.86
CA SER A 206 8.34 -0.07 5.19
C SER A 206 9.34 -1.09 4.61
N HIS A 207 8.87 -2.28 4.24
CA HIS A 207 9.69 -3.31 3.63
C HIS A 207 9.63 -3.29 2.10
N PHE A 208 8.94 -2.37 1.43
CA PHE A 208 8.94 -2.35 -0.04
C PHE A 208 10.34 -2.11 -0.62
N SER A 209 10.72 -2.89 -1.62
CA SER A 209 11.87 -2.63 -2.48
C SER A 209 11.42 -1.78 -3.65
N LYS A 210 12.38 -1.30 -4.45
CA LYS A 210 12.08 -0.53 -5.66
C LYS A 210 11.25 -1.35 -6.66
N GLU A 211 11.54 -2.64 -6.77
CA GLU A 211 10.81 -3.57 -7.63
C GLU A 211 9.37 -3.75 -7.14
N ASP A 212 9.18 -3.93 -5.83
CA ASP A 212 7.85 -4.08 -5.25
C ASP A 212 7.04 -2.78 -5.36
N SER A 213 7.65 -1.62 -5.11
CA SER A 213 7.01 -0.31 -5.33
C SER A 213 6.54 -0.15 -6.77
N LYS A 214 7.37 -0.53 -7.75
CA LYS A 214 7.00 -0.48 -9.17
C LYS A 214 5.85 -1.44 -9.49
N GLN A 215 5.92 -2.67 -8.99
CA GLN A 215 4.90 -3.68 -9.24
C GLN A 215 3.57 -3.33 -8.58
N ILE A 216 3.59 -2.89 -7.32
CA ILE A 216 2.42 -2.41 -6.60
C ILE A 216 1.80 -1.24 -7.33
N ASN A 217 2.60 -0.27 -7.77
CA ASN A 217 2.11 0.88 -8.53
C ASN A 217 1.37 0.47 -9.82
N GLU A 218 1.90 -0.53 -10.54
CA GLU A 218 1.24 -1.09 -11.72
C GLU A 218 -0.08 -1.77 -11.35
N ILE A 219 -0.07 -2.62 -10.32
CA ILE A 219 -1.24 -3.40 -9.91
C ILE A 219 -2.36 -2.48 -9.41
N ILE A 220 -2.05 -1.47 -8.60
CA ILE A 220 -3.05 -0.54 -8.06
C ILE A 220 -3.49 0.52 -9.09
N GLU A 221 -3.01 0.45 -10.33
CA GLU A 221 -3.35 1.38 -11.42
C GLU A 221 -3.14 2.84 -11.00
N PHE A 222 -1.97 3.16 -10.40
CA PHE A 222 -1.66 4.49 -9.88
C PHE A 222 -0.55 5.18 -10.67
N PHE A 223 -0.44 6.50 -10.51
CA PHE A 223 0.52 7.30 -11.24
C PHE A 223 1.95 6.84 -10.94
N PRO A 224 2.73 6.45 -11.96
CA PRO A 224 4.05 5.90 -11.78
C PRO A 224 4.97 6.84 -11.01
N GLY A 225 5.78 6.24 -10.13
CA GLY A 225 6.78 6.94 -9.33
C GLY A 225 6.24 7.71 -8.13
N ARG A 226 4.94 7.71 -7.86
CA ARG A 226 4.41 8.44 -6.70
C ARG A 226 4.78 7.81 -5.36
N ILE A 227 4.83 6.47 -5.30
CA ILE A 227 5.27 5.74 -4.09
C ILE A 227 6.69 6.16 -3.67
N ASP A 228 7.59 6.32 -4.63
CA ASP A 228 8.97 6.75 -4.37
C ASP A 228 9.09 8.26 -4.14
N ARG A 229 8.41 9.08 -4.94
CA ARG A 229 8.46 10.56 -4.83
C ARG A 229 7.89 11.05 -3.50
N ASP A 230 6.81 10.44 -3.05
CA ASP A 230 6.17 10.78 -1.79
C ASP A 230 6.80 9.98 -0.63
N ASP A 231 7.88 9.22 -0.84
CA ASP A 231 8.61 8.44 0.18
C ASP A 231 7.70 7.62 1.13
N TRP A 232 6.83 6.79 0.54
CA TRP A 232 5.93 5.97 1.34
C TRP A 232 6.67 5.01 2.28
N VAL A 233 7.82 4.49 1.85
CA VAL A 233 8.62 3.53 2.61
C VAL A 233 9.21 4.21 3.85
N GLY A 234 9.81 5.39 3.70
CA GLY A 234 10.36 6.17 4.81
C GLY A 234 9.27 6.61 5.80
N GLN A 235 8.14 7.09 5.29
CA GLN A 235 6.99 7.46 6.13
C GLN A 235 6.44 6.26 6.90
N ALA A 236 6.22 5.12 6.23
CA ALA A 236 5.71 3.92 6.86
C ALA A 236 6.65 3.42 7.96
N LYS A 237 7.97 3.51 7.76
CA LYS A 237 8.95 3.17 8.80
C LYS A 237 8.81 4.07 10.03
N ALA A 238 8.72 5.39 9.85
CA ALA A 238 8.54 6.32 10.96
C ALA A 238 7.21 6.11 11.69
N LEU A 239 6.14 5.80 10.95
CA LEU A 239 4.82 5.50 11.52
C LEU A 239 4.83 4.18 12.29
N HIS A 240 5.51 3.15 11.77
CA HIS A 240 5.72 1.88 12.45
C HIS A 240 6.46 2.06 13.77
N GLU A 241 7.62 2.73 13.74
CA GLU A 241 8.44 2.97 14.93
C GLU A 241 7.65 3.76 15.99
N ARG A 242 6.92 4.80 15.58
CA ARG A 242 6.08 5.59 16.48
C ARG A 242 4.95 4.79 17.12
N LYS A 243 4.39 3.80 16.41
CA LYS A 243 3.26 3.00 16.90
C LYS A 243 3.69 1.79 17.73
N TYR A 244 4.76 1.11 17.33
CA TYR A 244 5.19 -0.18 17.88
C TYR A 244 6.49 -0.10 18.69
N GLY A 245 7.32 0.94 18.49
CA GLY A 245 8.59 1.09 19.19
C GLY A 245 9.71 0.18 18.68
N GLU A 246 9.59 -0.32 17.45
CA GLU A 246 10.51 -1.24 16.77
C GLU A 246 11.03 -0.68 15.45
#